data_AF-A0A2V7SV24-F1
#
_entry.id   AF-A0A2V7SV24-F1
#
_cell.length_a   1.000
_cell.length_b   1.000
_cell.length_c   1.000
_cell.angle_alpha   90.00
_cell.angle_beta   90.00
_cell.angle_gamma   90.00
#
_symmetry.space_group_name_H-M   'P 1'
#
loop_
_entity.id
_entity.type
_entity.pdbx_description
1 polymer ?
#
loop_
_entity_poly.entity_id
_entity_poly.type
_entity_poly.pdbx_seq_one_letter_code
_entity_poly.pdbx_strand_id
1 'polypeptide(L)'
;MNHRHLLPNEIDLLVDGEAGFGVAPLRAHVAECDECRARLDDAMIVVDALEALPHFAPDSRLAERVMAQVPVFVPAHVAARDSVSRWLPTARPARAAAAVIGTSVAGLLTLAMVWLASRGDAVVFATGLFADRLQSLVLGTARDVVVSVFGESAMATLQASGTLGVAVLVLGFLGTALGTVLALRRLATASSRRA
;
A
#
# COMPACT_ATOMS: atom_id res chain seq x y z
N MET A 1 41.10 -38.17 32.96
CA MET A 1 40.61 -38.24 31.57
C MET A 1 40.90 -36.90 30.89
N ASN A 2 41.36 -36.89 29.65
CA ASN A 2 41.59 -35.66 28.89
C ASN A 2 40.27 -35.24 28.24
N HIS A 3 39.46 -34.45 28.97
CA HIS A 3 38.21 -33.90 28.45
C HIS A 3 38.51 -32.63 27.66
N ARG A 4 37.80 -32.42 26.55
CA ARG A 4 37.86 -31.15 25.82
C ARG A 4 37.47 -30.01 26.77
N HIS A 5 38.35 -29.05 26.98
CA HIS A 5 38.04 -27.82 27.74
C HIS A 5 36.97 -26.98 27.02
N LEU A 6 36.26 -26.16 27.80
CA LEU A 6 35.26 -25.24 27.26
C LEU A 6 35.90 -24.16 26.39
N LEU A 7 35.19 -23.82 25.32
CA LEU A 7 35.51 -22.66 24.48
C LEU A 7 35.12 -21.36 25.22
N PRO A 8 35.74 -20.21 24.89
CA PRO A 8 35.43 -18.93 25.54
C PRO A 8 33.94 -18.58 25.51
N ASN A 9 33.28 -18.75 24.36
CA ASN A 9 31.84 -18.50 24.21
C ASN A 9 30.96 -19.47 25.02
N GLU A 10 31.44 -20.68 25.34
CA GLU A 10 30.73 -21.62 26.21
C GLU A 10 30.85 -21.22 27.69
N ILE A 11 31.95 -20.55 28.06
CA ILE A 11 32.12 -19.95 29.39
C ILE A 11 31.23 -18.70 29.49
N ASP A 12 31.20 -17.84 28.47
CA ASP A 12 30.33 -16.66 28.43
C ASP A 12 28.86 -17.03 28.63
N LEU A 13 28.39 -18.11 28.01
CA LEU A 13 27.03 -18.65 28.22
C LEU A 13 26.73 -19.04 29.67
N LEU A 14 27.74 -19.49 30.42
CA LEU A 14 27.58 -19.82 31.84
C LEU A 14 27.58 -18.56 32.71
N VAL A 15 28.37 -17.56 32.32
CA VAL A 15 28.44 -16.26 32.99
C VAL A 15 27.13 -15.47 32.82
N ASP A 16 26.52 -15.51 31.63
CA ASP A 16 25.25 -14.83 31.33
C ASP A 16 24.05 -15.38 32.13
N GLY A 17 24.22 -16.49 32.86
CA GLY A 17 23.18 -17.08 33.70
C GLY A 17 22.01 -17.65 32.91
N GLU A 18 22.15 -17.84 31.60
CA GLU A 18 21.06 -18.33 30.75
C GLU A 18 20.60 -19.73 31.18
N ALA A 19 19.29 -19.89 31.33
CA ALA A 19 18.64 -21.19 31.58
C ALA A 19 18.11 -21.75 30.25
N GLY A 20 19.02 -22.11 29.34
CA GLY A 20 18.71 -22.60 28.00
C GLY A 20 19.07 -24.07 27.74
N PHE A 21 18.79 -24.54 26.52
CA PHE A 21 19.26 -25.85 26.06
C PHE A 21 20.79 -25.81 25.89
N GLY A 22 21.51 -26.76 26.50
CA GLY A 22 22.97 -26.88 26.36
C GLY A 22 23.79 -26.44 27.56
N VAL A 23 23.23 -25.71 28.53
CA VAL A 23 24.00 -25.27 29.72
C VAL A 23 24.22 -26.36 30.77
N ALA A 24 23.32 -27.34 30.87
CA ALA A 24 23.42 -28.39 31.90
C ALA A 24 24.67 -29.30 31.71
N PRO A 25 25.01 -29.76 30.49
CA PRO A 25 26.26 -30.46 30.24
C PRO A 25 27.51 -29.61 30.52
N LEU A 26 27.47 -28.31 30.23
CA LEU A 26 28.58 -27.38 30.48
C LEU A 26 28.82 -27.22 32.00
N ARG A 27 27.75 -27.07 32.79
CA ARG A 27 27.85 -27.05 34.26
C ARG A 27 28.40 -28.36 34.83
N ALA A 28 27.96 -29.49 34.29
CA ALA A 28 28.51 -30.79 34.69
C ALA A 28 30.01 -30.89 34.40
N HIS A 29 30.46 -30.40 33.23
CA HIS A 29 31.88 -30.35 32.90
C HIS A 29 32.68 -29.45 33.84
N VAL A 30 32.18 -28.26 34.18
CA VAL A 30 32.86 -27.35 35.13
C VAL A 30 32.91 -27.94 36.55
N ALA A 31 31.94 -28.77 36.92
CA ALA A 31 31.97 -29.50 38.19
C ALA A 31 33.08 -30.57 38.23
N GLU A 32 33.55 -31.05 37.07
CA GLU A 32 34.57 -32.10 36.97
C GLU A 32 35.97 -31.57 36.55
N CYS A 33 36.06 -30.42 35.89
CA CYS A 33 37.30 -29.86 35.36
C CYS A 33 37.73 -28.59 36.10
N ASP A 34 38.81 -28.69 36.90
CA ASP A 34 39.32 -27.58 37.71
C ASP A 34 39.80 -26.38 36.87
N GLU A 35 40.36 -26.61 35.68
CA GLU A 35 40.80 -25.53 34.79
C GLU A 35 39.62 -24.72 34.24
N CYS A 36 38.53 -25.39 33.83
CA CYS A 36 37.35 -24.69 33.35
C CYS A 36 36.60 -23.98 34.49
N ARG A 37 36.69 -24.51 35.71
CA ARG A 37 36.20 -23.82 36.91
C ARG A 37 36.97 -22.54 37.19
N ALA A 38 38.30 -22.60 37.20
CA ALA A 38 39.14 -21.43 37.41
C ALA A 38 38.86 -20.33 36.38
N ARG A 39 38.70 -20.69 35.10
CA ARG A 39 38.36 -19.71 34.04
C ARG A 39 36.97 -19.10 34.21
N LEU A 40 35.99 -19.88 34.68
CA LEU A 40 34.65 -19.37 34.97
C LEU A 40 34.69 -18.41 36.16
N ASP A 41 35.40 -18.77 37.23
CA ASP A 41 35.57 -17.92 38.42
C ASP A 41 36.25 -16.59 38.04
N ASP A 42 37.29 -16.62 37.22
CA ASP A 42 37.96 -15.42 36.69
C ASP A 42 37.00 -14.52 35.89
N ALA A 43 36.14 -15.11 35.06
CA ALA A 43 35.15 -14.38 34.28
C ALA A 43 34.06 -13.75 35.19
N MET A 44 33.61 -14.49 36.21
CA MET A 44 32.65 -13.98 37.20
C MET A 44 33.20 -12.78 37.97
N ILE A 45 34.48 -12.76 38.33
CA ILE A 45 35.12 -11.61 39.00
C ILE A 45 35.00 -10.34 38.14
N VAL A 46 35.15 -10.45 36.83
CA VAL A 46 35.01 -9.31 35.91
C VAL A 46 33.57 -8.83 35.85
N VAL A 47 32.61 -9.75 35.77
CA VAL A 47 31.17 -9.40 35.75
C VAL A 47 30.75 -8.75 37.07
N ASP A 48 31.15 -9.29 38.22
CA ASP A 48 30.86 -8.69 39.53
C ASP A 48 31.41 -7.25 39.61
N ALA A 49 32.59 -7.00 39.05
CA ALA A 49 33.16 -5.65 38.98
C ALA A 49 32.38 -4.72 38.05
N LEU A 50 31.82 -5.24 36.94
CA LEU A 50 30.95 -4.49 36.03
C LEU A 50 29.58 -4.20 36.65
N GLU A 51 29.00 -5.15 37.38
CA GLU A 51 27.72 -4.98 38.08
C GLU A 51 27.82 -3.99 39.24
N ALA A 52 28.99 -3.87 39.87
CA ALA A 52 29.27 -2.88 40.90
C ALA A 52 29.32 -1.43 40.36
N LEU A 53 29.31 -1.24 39.04
CA LEU A 53 29.30 0.10 38.45
C LEU A 53 27.97 0.84 38.76
N PRO A 54 28.02 2.18 38.89
CA PRO A 54 26.82 2.96 39.12
C PRO A 54 25.84 2.79 37.97
N HIS A 55 24.59 2.46 38.31
CA HIS A 55 23.52 2.34 37.34
C HIS A 55 23.06 3.73 36.91
N PHE A 56 23.30 4.10 35.65
CA PHE A 56 22.82 5.34 35.08
C PHE A 56 21.43 5.14 34.50
N ALA A 57 20.42 5.77 35.13
CA ALA A 57 19.08 5.80 34.56
C ALA A 57 19.08 6.69 33.31
N PRO A 58 18.54 6.20 32.17
CA PRO A 58 18.40 7.05 30.99
C PRO A 58 17.37 8.16 31.22
N ASP A 59 17.44 9.21 30.38
CA ASP A 59 16.41 10.25 30.35
C ASP A 59 15.01 9.65 30.13
N SER A 60 14.00 10.23 30.78
CA SER A 60 12.60 9.76 30.74
C SER A 60 12.02 9.62 29.33
N ARG A 61 12.56 10.37 28.35
CA ARG A 61 12.10 10.34 26.95
C ARG A 61 12.92 9.41 26.06
N LEU A 62 13.94 8.72 26.59
CA LEU A 62 14.77 7.81 25.78
C LEU A 62 13.92 6.71 25.13
N ALA A 63 13.02 6.09 25.89
CA ALA A 63 12.15 5.03 25.37
C ALA A 63 11.30 5.53 24.20
N GLU A 64 10.71 6.73 24.32
CA GLU A 64 9.95 7.36 23.24
C GLU A 64 10.82 7.63 22.01
N ARG A 65 12.03 8.18 22.19
CA ARG A 65 12.97 8.46 21.08
C ARG A 65 13.43 7.20 20.35
N VAL A 66 13.72 6.12 21.10
CA VAL A 66 14.14 4.84 20.52
C VAL A 66 12.97 4.21 19.77
N MET A 67 11.79 4.14 20.38
CA MET A 67 10.60 3.55 19.74
C MET A 67 10.14 4.33 18.51
N ALA A 68 10.39 5.65 18.44
CA ALA A 68 10.13 6.44 17.24
C ALA A 68 11.05 6.11 16.06
N GLN A 69 12.25 5.56 16.33
CA GLN A 69 13.24 5.20 15.30
C GLN A 69 13.17 3.73 14.90
N VAL A 70 12.60 2.86 15.74
CA VAL A 70 12.45 1.45 15.42
C VAL A 70 11.25 1.27 14.47
N PRO A 71 11.47 0.88 13.20
CA PRO A 71 10.37 0.52 12.33
C PRO A 71 9.76 -0.79 12.82
N VAL A 72 8.67 -0.71 13.56
CA VAL A 72 7.88 -1.89 13.90
C VAL A 72 7.10 -2.29 12.65
N PHE A 73 7.38 -3.47 12.11
CA PHE A 73 6.60 -4.03 11.01
C PHE A 73 5.21 -4.39 11.52
N VAL A 74 4.28 -3.46 11.38
CA VAL A 74 2.88 -3.68 11.69
C VAL A 74 2.25 -4.43 10.53
N PRO A 75 1.58 -5.59 10.76
CA PRO A 75 0.84 -6.27 9.72
C PRO A 75 -0.14 -5.32 9.02
N ALA A 76 -0.24 -5.38 7.69
CA ALA A 76 -1.02 -4.43 6.89
C ALA A 76 -2.48 -4.28 7.35
N HIS A 77 -3.09 -5.36 7.86
CA HIS A 77 -4.46 -5.34 8.38
C HIS A 77 -4.61 -4.49 9.64
N VAL A 78 -3.59 -4.44 10.51
CA VAL A 78 -3.59 -3.61 11.72
C VAL A 78 -3.41 -2.14 11.33
N ALA A 79 -2.49 -1.84 10.40
CA ALA A 79 -2.28 -0.47 9.92
C ALA A 79 -3.52 0.11 9.21
N ALA A 80 -4.23 -0.72 8.42
CA ALA A 80 -5.48 -0.34 7.78
C ALA A 80 -6.57 -0.07 8.82
N ARG A 81 -6.72 -0.96 9.81
CA ARG A 81 -7.69 -0.80 10.90
C ARG A 81 -7.44 0.47 11.72
N ASP A 82 -6.19 0.75 12.09
CA ASP A 82 -5.82 1.93 12.87
C ASP A 82 -6.11 3.23 12.09
N SER A 83 -5.82 3.23 10.79
CA SER A 83 -6.11 4.36 9.91
C SER A 83 -7.61 4.64 9.83
N VAL A 84 -8.44 3.60 9.71
CA VAL A 84 -9.90 3.73 9.75
C VAL A 84 -10.37 4.22 11.13
N SER A 85 -9.83 3.65 12.21
CA SER A 85 -10.27 3.97 13.57
C SER A 85 -10.09 5.44 13.96
N ARG A 86 -9.05 6.10 13.42
CA ARG A 86 -8.80 7.54 13.64
C ARG A 86 -9.91 8.44 13.08
N TRP A 87 -10.68 7.94 12.13
CA TRP A 87 -11.75 8.69 11.46
C TRP A 87 -13.13 8.37 12.04
N LEU A 88 -13.23 7.39 12.95
CA LEU A 88 -14.49 7.05 13.61
C LEU A 88 -14.66 7.87 14.90
N PRO A 89 -15.89 8.34 15.20
CA PRO A 89 -16.17 8.99 16.46
C PRO A 89 -15.96 8.02 17.64
N THR A 90 -15.43 8.52 18.75
CA THR A 90 -15.12 7.71 19.94
C THR A 90 -16.35 7.40 20.79
N ALA A 91 -17.36 8.27 20.79
CA ALA A 91 -18.57 8.12 21.59
C ALA A 91 -19.46 6.97 21.07
N ARG A 92 -19.89 6.06 21.95
CA ARG A 92 -20.79 4.93 21.63
C ARG A 92 -22.05 5.33 20.83
N PRO A 93 -22.81 6.38 21.21
CA PRO A 93 -24.00 6.77 20.45
C PRO A 93 -23.64 7.30 19.05
N ALA A 94 -22.53 8.02 18.91
CA ALA A 94 -22.07 8.56 17.63
C ALA A 94 -21.63 7.45 16.67
N ARG A 95 -21.03 6.36 17.18
CA ARG A 95 -20.68 5.19 16.37
C ARG A 95 -21.92 4.46 15.83
N ALA A 96 -22.95 4.32 16.66
CA ALA A 96 -24.21 3.71 16.23
C ALA A 96 -24.88 4.55 15.13
N ALA A 97 -24.94 5.87 15.30
CA ALA A 97 -25.47 6.78 14.28
C ALA A 97 -24.69 6.70 12.96
N ALA A 98 -23.35 6.73 13.02
CA ALA A 98 -22.51 6.61 11.83
C ALA A 98 -22.70 5.27 11.10
N ALA A 99 -22.87 4.18 11.84
CA ALA A 99 -23.15 2.87 11.25
C ALA A 99 -24.51 2.83 10.55
N VAL A 100 -25.55 3.40 11.18
CA VAL A 100 -26.90 3.48 10.58
C VAL A 100 -26.88 4.33 9.31
N ILE A 101 -26.22 5.50 9.34
CA ILE A 101 -26.10 6.37 8.17
C ILE A 101 -25.33 5.67 7.06
N GLY A 102 -24.17 5.09 7.36
CA GLY A 102 -23.33 4.41 6.37
C GLY A 102 -24.03 3.23 5.70
N THR A 103 -24.72 2.40 6.49
CA THR A 103 -25.49 1.26 5.96
C THR A 103 -26.69 1.71 5.14
N SER A 104 -27.38 2.78 5.55
CA SER A 104 -28.50 3.36 4.79
C SER A 104 -28.03 3.89 3.43
N VAL A 105 -26.92 4.63 3.39
CA VAL A 105 -26.34 5.18 2.15
C VAL A 105 -25.89 4.05 1.21
N ALA A 106 -25.20 3.04 1.74
CA ALA A 106 -24.79 1.88 0.95
C ALA A 106 -25.99 1.11 0.37
N GLY A 107 -27.04 0.93 1.17
CA GLY A 107 -28.30 0.34 0.74
C GLY A 107 -28.96 1.14 -0.39
N LEU A 108 -29.09 2.46 -0.23
CA LEU A 108 -29.66 3.35 -1.25
C LEU A 108 -28.86 3.33 -2.55
N LEU A 109 -27.52 3.35 -2.48
CA LEU A 109 -26.66 3.27 -3.66
C LEU A 109 -26.80 1.93 -4.38
N THR A 110 -26.91 0.84 -3.63
CA THR A 110 -27.12 -0.49 -4.20
C THR A 110 -28.47 -0.55 -4.93
N LEU A 111 -29.52 -0.04 -4.30
CA LEU A 111 -30.87 -0.01 -4.86
C LEU A 111 -30.94 0.90 -6.10
N ALA A 112 -30.25 2.04 -6.06
CA ALA A 112 -30.11 2.95 -7.20
C ALA A 112 -29.37 2.28 -8.38
N MET A 113 -28.30 1.53 -8.10
CA MET A 113 -27.55 0.80 -9.12
C MET A 113 -28.39 -0.29 -9.77
N VAL A 114 -29.15 -1.06 -8.97
CA VAL A 114 -30.07 -2.08 -9.47
C VAL A 114 -31.21 -1.45 -10.28
N TRP A 115 -31.78 -0.34 -9.80
CA TRP A 115 -32.81 0.40 -10.52
C TRP A 115 -32.31 0.89 -11.88
N LEU A 116 -31.11 1.47 -11.92
CA LEU A 116 -30.49 1.96 -13.15
C LEU A 116 -30.20 0.82 -14.14
N ALA A 117 -29.70 -0.31 -13.65
CA ALA A 117 -29.47 -1.51 -14.46
C ALA A 117 -30.78 -2.08 -15.03
N SER A 118 -31.84 -2.12 -14.23
CA SER A 118 -33.16 -2.62 -14.67
C SER A 118 -33.85 -1.71 -15.69
N ARG A 119 -33.49 -0.43 -15.73
CA ARG A 119 -33.99 0.57 -16.69
C ARG A 119 -33.09 0.71 -17.92
N GLY A 120 -32.18 -0.25 -18.14
CA GLY A 120 -31.17 -0.24 -19.20
C GLY A 120 -31.74 0.06 -20.59
N ASP A 121 -32.92 -0.46 -20.94
CA ASP A 121 -33.56 -0.17 -22.23
C ASP A 121 -33.89 1.33 -22.41
N ALA A 122 -34.26 2.04 -21.34
CA ALA A 122 -34.52 3.48 -21.41
C ALA A 122 -33.21 4.29 -21.50
N VAL A 123 -32.13 3.83 -20.86
CA VAL A 123 -30.82 4.49 -20.92
C VAL A 123 -30.17 4.28 -22.29
N VAL A 124 -30.26 3.08 -22.85
CA VAL A 124 -29.80 2.76 -24.22
C VAL A 124 -30.63 3.53 -25.26
N PHE A 125 -31.95 3.63 -25.07
CA PHE A 125 -32.82 4.41 -25.95
C PHE A 125 -32.52 5.92 -25.87
N ALA A 126 -32.31 6.47 -24.67
CA ALA A 126 -31.97 7.88 -24.49
C ALA A 126 -30.57 8.23 -25.03
N THR A 127 -29.59 7.34 -24.84
CA THR A 127 -28.24 7.51 -25.41
C THR A 127 -28.24 7.34 -26.92
N GLY A 128 -29.06 6.43 -27.47
CA GLY A 128 -29.29 6.31 -28.91
C GLY A 128 -29.86 7.59 -29.51
N LEU A 129 -30.93 8.14 -28.93
CA LEU A 129 -31.52 9.41 -29.38
C LEU A 129 -30.55 10.59 -29.27
N PHE A 130 -29.72 10.63 -28.22
CA PHE A 130 -28.73 11.69 -28.05
C PHE A 130 -27.56 11.54 -29.04
N ALA A 131 -27.13 10.32 -29.31
CA ALA A 131 -26.12 10.00 -30.31
C ALA A 131 -26.61 10.36 -31.72
N ASP A 132 -27.85 10.01 -32.07
CA ASP A 132 -28.45 10.36 -33.36
C ASP A 132 -28.57 11.88 -33.54
N ARG A 133 -28.94 12.61 -32.49
CA ARG A 133 -29.01 14.09 -32.53
C ARG A 133 -27.63 14.75 -32.63
N LEU A 134 -26.65 14.28 -31.87
CA LEU A 134 -25.27 14.75 -32.00
C LEU A 134 -24.70 14.45 -33.39
N GLN A 135 -24.92 13.24 -33.90
CA GLN A 135 -24.47 12.86 -35.24
C GLN A 135 -25.13 13.72 -36.31
N SER A 136 -26.43 14.04 -36.18
CA SER A 136 -27.13 14.92 -37.12
C SER A 136 -26.62 16.37 -37.09
N LEU A 137 -26.25 16.89 -35.91
CA LEU A 137 -25.67 18.23 -35.76
C LEU A 137 -24.24 18.30 -36.27
N VAL A 138 -23.42 17.28 -35.98
CA VAL A 138 -22.03 17.19 -36.45
C VAL A 138 -21.98 16.99 -37.97
N LEU A 139 -22.82 16.13 -38.55
CA LEU A 139 -22.88 15.96 -39.99
C LEU A 139 -23.47 17.16 -40.71
N GLY A 140 -24.45 17.85 -40.11
CA GLY A 140 -25.01 19.09 -40.65
C GLY A 140 -23.97 20.22 -40.69
N THR A 141 -23.29 20.46 -39.57
CA THR A 141 -22.23 21.47 -39.48
C THR A 141 -21.01 21.11 -40.33
N ALA A 142 -20.60 19.84 -40.37
CA ALA A 142 -19.51 19.40 -41.24
C ALA A 142 -19.87 19.53 -42.72
N ARG A 143 -21.12 19.25 -43.11
CA ARG A 143 -21.59 19.43 -44.49
C ARG A 143 -21.60 20.90 -44.90
N ASP A 144 -22.08 21.79 -44.03
CA ASP A 144 -22.08 23.23 -44.31
C ASP A 144 -20.65 23.80 -44.37
N VAL A 145 -19.76 23.36 -43.50
CA VAL A 145 -18.34 23.78 -43.51
C VAL A 145 -17.62 23.23 -44.74
N VAL A 146 -17.80 21.95 -45.10
CA VAL A 146 -17.18 21.35 -46.29
C VAL A 146 -17.68 22.02 -47.58
N VAL A 147 -18.97 22.35 -47.69
CA VAL A 147 -19.52 23.08 -48.84
C VAL A 147 -18.98 24.51 -48.90
N SER A 148 -18.81 25.18 -47.74
CA SER A 148 -18.27 26.54 -47.69
C SER A 148 -16.78 26.65 -48.00
N VAL A 149 -15.99 25.61 -47.69
CA VAL A 149 -14.52 25.63 -47.85
C VAL A 149 -14.05 25.01 -49.16
N PHE A 150 -14.73 23.97 -49.65
CA PHE A 150 -14.24 23.20 -50.79
C PHE A 150 -15.10 23.30 -52.05
N GLY A 151 -16.30 23.89 -51.98
CA GLY A 151 -17.25 23.93 -53.09
C GLY A 151 -17.76 22.54 -53.50
N GLU A 152 -18.75 22.49 -54.41
CA GLU A 152 -19.43 21.26 -54.84
C GLU A 152 -18.47 20.16 -55.38
N SER A 153 -17.23 20.51 -55.73
CA SER A 153 -16.22 19.62 -56.30
C SER A 153 -15.55 18.67 -55.31
N ALA A 154 -15.59 18.91 -53.99
CA ALA A 154 -15.01 17.98 -53.00
C ALA A 154 -15.92 16.83 -52.58
N MET A 155 -17.23 16.95 -52.81
CA MET A 155 -18.16 15.84 -52.51
C MET A 155 -17.98 14.65 -53.47
N ALA A 156 -17.46 14.88 -54.69
CA ALA A 156 -17.20 13.83 -55.66
C ALA A 156 -15.99 12.95 -55.29
N THR A 157 -14.99 13.49 -54.59
CA THR A 157 -13.80 12.73 -54.14
C THR A 157 -14.03 12.02 -52.81
N LEU A 158 -14.91 12.55 -51.95
CA LEU A 158 -15.28 11.90 -50.69
C LEU A 158 -16.15 10.65 -50.91
N GLN A 159 -17.06 10.68 -51.89
CA GLN A 159 -17.88 9.52 -52.25
C GLN A 159 -17.05 8.35 -52.84
N ALA A 160 -15.90 8.63 -53.43
CA ALA A 160 -14.99 7.60 -53.95
C ALA A 160 -14.11 6.94 -52.87
N SER A 161 -13.99 7.53 -51.67
CA SER A 161 -12.93 7.21 -50.69
C SER A 161 -13.47 6.86 -49.29
N GLY A 162 -14.68 6.30 -49.21
CA GLY A 162 -15.45 6.17 -47.97
C GLY A 162 -14.80 5.40 -46.81
N THR A 163 -13.76 4.60 -47.05
CA THR A 163 -13.08 3.79 -46.01
C THR A 163 -11.85 4.47 -45.39
N LEU A 164 -11.18 5.37 -46.10
CA LEU A 164 -9.96 6.04 -45.61
C LEU A 164 -10.29 7.17 -44.61
N GLY A 165 -11.42 7.85 -44.77
CA GLY A 165 -11.87 8.90 -43.83
C GLY A 165 -12.19 8.35 -42.44
N VAL A 166 -12.78 7.15 -42.36
CA VAL A 166 -13.08 6.47 -41.09
C VAL A 166 -11.80 6.03 -40.39
N ALA A 167 -10.81 5.53 -41.12
CA ALA A 167 -9.54 5.09 -40.56
C ALA A 167 -8.76 6.24 -39.88
N VAL A 168 -8.76 7.44 -40.47
CA VAL A 168 -8.09 8.62 -39.91
C VAL A 168 -8.77 9.10 -38.62
N LEU A 169 -10.10 9.07 -38.58
CA LEU A 169 -10.87 9.44 -37.37
C LEU A 169 -10.64 8.44 -36.22
N VAL A 170 -10.64 7.15 -36.51
CA VAL A 170 -10.39 6.09 -35.51
C VAL A 170 -8.96 6.16 -34.97
N LEU A 171 -7.97 6.38 -35.84
CA LEU A 171 -6.56 6.55 -35.43
C LEU A 171 -6.35 7.83 -34.60
N GLY A 172 -7.02 8.93 -34.95
CA GLY A 172 -6.97 10.17 -34.17
C GLY A 172 -7.56 10.00 -32.76
N PHE A 173 -8.69 9.30 -32.65
CA PHE A 173 -9.32 9.01 -31.36
C PHE A 173 -8.44 8.10 -30.47
N LEU A 174 -7.87 7.03 -31.05
CA LEU A 174 -6.93 6.15 -30.34
C LEU A 174 -5.68 6.89 -29.86
N GLY A 175 -5.14 7.81 -30.67
CA GLY A 175 -3.97 8.62 -30.31
C GLY A 175 -4.21 9.52 -29.09
N THR A 176 -5.36 10.19 -29.05
CA THR A 176 -5.71 11.08 -27.91
C THR A 176 -5.98 10.30 -26.63
N ALA A 177 -6.66 9.15 -26.72
CA ALA A 177 -6.88 8.27 -25.57
C ALA A 177 -5.57 7.75 -24.97
N LEU A 178 -4.63 7.30 -25.81
CA LEU A 178 -3.32 6.81 -25.34
C LEU A 178 -2.50 7.93 -24.66
N GLY A 179 -2.56 9.15 -25.20
CA GLY A 179 -1.88 10.31 -24.65
C GLY A 179 -2.34 10.67 -23.23
N THR A 180 -3.65 10.62 -22.96
CA THR A 180 -4.20 10.92 -21.62
C THR A 180 -3.77 9.90 -20.56
N VAL A 181 -3.75 8.62 -20.90
CA VAL A 181 -3.33 7.55 -19.98
C VAL A 181 -1.84 7.67 -19.63
N LEU A 182 -0.99 7.96 -20.61
CA LEU A 182 0.45 8.13 -20.39
C LEU A 182 0.76 9.40 -19.57
N ALA A 183 0.03 10.48 -19.78
CA ALA A 183 0.16 11.71 -18.99
C ALA A 183 -0.20 11.50 -17.52
N LEU A 184 -1.32 10.83 -17.25
CA LEU A 184 -1.76 10.48 -15.89
C LEU A 184 -0.75 9.56 -15.19
N ARG A 185 -0.19 8.58 -15.92
CA ARG A 185 0.81 7.66 -15.36
C ARG A 185 2.13 8.36 -15.03
N ARG A 186 2.56 9.33 -15.83
CA ARG A 186 3.76 10.16 -15.53
C ARG A 186 3.56 11.09 -14.33
N LEU A 187 2.35 11.65 -14.17
CA LEU A 187 2.02 12.46 -13.00
C LEU A 187 2.01 11.62 -11.70
N ALA A 188 1.47 10.40 -11.76
CA ALA A 188 1.44 9.50 -10.62
C ALA A 188 2.86 9.09 -10.15
N THR A 189 3.76 8.73 -11.07
CA THR A 189 5.13 8.32 -10.72
C THR A 189 6.05 9.47 -10.35
N ALA A 190 5.77 10.70 -10.83
CA ALA A 190 6.48 11.90 -10.39
C ALA A 190 6.08 12.30 -8.96
N SER A 191 4.83 12.06 -8.55
CA SER A 191 4.36 12.36 -7.19
C SER A 191 4.97 11.42 -6.14
N SER A 192 5.23 10.16 -6.48
CA SER A 192 5.77 9.16 -5.54
C SER A 192 7.28 9.29 -5.30
N ARG A 193 7.98 10.21 -5.98
CA ARG A 193 9.41 10.50 -5.76
C ARG A 193 9.65 11.72 -4.86
N ARG A 194 8.60 12.38 -4.38
CA ARG A 194 8.67 13.54 -3.48
C ARG A 194 8.16 13.27 -2.06
N ALA A 195 7.87 12.01 -1.73
CA ALA A 195 7.62 11.53 -0.37
C ALA A 195 8.79 10.63 0.03
#